data_AF-A0A223AU87-F1
#
_entry.id   AF-A0A223AU87-F1
#
_cell.length_a   1.000
_cell.length_b   1.000
_cell.length_c   1.000
_cell.angle_alpha   90.00
_cell.angle_beta   90.00
_cell.angle_gamma   90.00
#
_symmetry.space_group_name_H-M   'P 1'
#
loop_
_entity.id
_entity.type
_entity.pdbx_description
1 polymer ?
#
loop_
_entity_poly.entity_id
_entity_poly.type
_entity_poly.pdbx_seq_one_letter_code
_entity_poly.pdbx_strand_id
1 'polypeptide(L)'
;MPRQDYEKFLEIAQEELGDGYFVQTRKTDPNAPFSFAKVRKNGTTFIEWNKRNIKMHHGIYIDIFPYDGLPNEGLDEHIDKCLKLNKFQFKKYIPDRVGVPQEGLKWKIGALARRMQYYLLKLYPESLLEGKIEKEYKRYETKTGEQGFCTCFSFVDRIIFPNELLFPPQKIAFEGEEFYAPAKLEEYLTLMYGDYNQLPPVEDRVGHRPVEVSVTEELFTR
;
A
#
# COMPACT_ATOMS: atom_id res chain seq x y z
N MET A 1 5.66 -2.90 9.26
CA MET A 1 5.74 -3.38 10.67
C MET A 1 5.10 -4.77 10.76
N PRO A 2 5.47 -5.64 11.70
CA PRO A 2 4.82 -6.95 11.89
C PRO A 2 3.30 -6.79 12.02
N ARG A 3 2.52 -7.79 11.55
CA ARG A 3 1.05 -7.75 11.58
C ARG A 3 0.49 -7.39 12.96
N GLN A 4 1.03 -7.98 14.02
CA GLN A 4 0.57 -7.75 15.40
C GLN A 4 0.75 -6.28 15.81
N ASP A 5 1.91 -5.70 15.52
CA ASP A 5 2.17 -4.28 15.79
C ASP A 5 1.32 -3.37 14.90
N TYR A 6 1.03 -3.78 13.66
CA TYR A 6 0.14 -3.06 12.75
C TYR A 6 -1.29 -3.00 13.30
N GLU A 7 -1.84 -4.11 13.79
CA GLU A 7 -3.19 -4.11 14.38
C GLU A 7 -3.22 -3.24 15.66
N LYS A 8 -2.20 -3.33 16.52
CA LYS A 8 -2.06 -2.44 17.68
C LYS A 8 -1.98 -0.97 17.26
N PHE A 9 -1.21 -0.66 16.22
CA PHE A 9 -1.15 0.70 15.66
C PHE A 9 -2.54 1.17 15.24
N LEU A 10 -3.34 0.35 14.55
CA LEU A 10 -4.70 0.75 14.15
C LEU A 10 -5.63 1.05 15.33
N GLU A 11 -5.41 0.40 16.48
CA GLU A 11 -6.21 0.63 17.69
C GLU A 11 -5.93 2.00 18.32
N ILE A 12 -4.67 2.44 18.34
CA ILE A 12 -4.24 3.65 19.08
C ILE A 12 -3.96 4.86 18.18
N ALA A 13 -3.64 4.65 16.90
CA ALA A 13 -3.02 5.68 16.08
C ALA A 13 -3.88 6.94 15.91
N GLN A 14 -5.20 6.80 15.74
CA GLN A 14 -6.04 7.97 15.53
C GLN A 14 -6.11 8.86 16.78
N GLU A 15 -6.13 8.25 17.96
CA GLU A 15 -6.14 8.97 19.24
C GLU A 15 -4.80 9.64 19.49
N GLU A 16 -3.69 8.91 19.33
CA GLU A 16 -2.34 9.41 19.57
C GLU A 16 -1.89 10.49 18.56
N LEU A 17 -2.34 10.41 17.30
CA LEU A 17 -2.03 11.39 16.27
C LEU A 17 -2.93 12.64 16.34
N GLY A 18 -4.13 12.52 16.91
CA GLY A 18 -5.11 13.59 17.02
C GLY A 18 -5.70 14.05 15.67
N ASP A 19 -6.44 15.16 15.71
CA ASP A 19 -7.26 15.65 14.59
C ASP A 19 -6.45 16.26 13.44
N GLY A 20 -5.15 16.46 13.61
CA GLY A 20 -4.25 16.88 12.54
C GLY A 20 -4.05 15.81 11.46
N TYR A 21 -4.43 14.55 11.77
CA TYR A 21 -4.25 13.41 10.87
C TYR A 21 -5.52 12.57 10.77
N PHE A 22 -5.63 11.87 9.64
CA PHE A 22 -6.67 10.87 9.39
C PHE A 22 -6.04 9.51 9.12
N VAL A 23 -6.31 8.54 10.01
CA VAL A 23 -5.91 7.14 9.83
C VAL A 23 -6.89 6.49 8.86
N GLN A 24 -6.54 6.52 7.58
CA GLN A 24 -7.31 5.96 6.49
C GLN A 24 -7.13 4.44 6.43
N THR A 25 -8.22 3.73 6.68
CA THR A 25 -8.38 2.28 6.45
C THR A 25 -9.66 2.07 5.66
N ARG A 26 -9.95 0.85 5.21
CA ARG A 26 -11.27 0.55 4.63
C ARG A 26 -12.43 0.65 5.63
N LYS A 27 -12.15 0.54 6.94
CA LYS A 27 -13.16 0.72 7.99
C LYS A 27 -13.53 2.20 8.16
N THR A 28 -12.53 3.09 8.12
CA THR A 28 -12.72 4.54 8.28
C THR A 28 -13.04 5.25 6.96
N ASP A 29 -12.68 4.66 5.83
CA ASP A 29 -12.91 5.18 4.47
C ASP A 29 -13.14 4.01 3.47
N PRO A 30 -14.39 3.50 3.34
CA PRO A 30 -14.70 2.29 2.58
C PRO A 30 -14.33 2.32 1.09
N ASN A 31 -14.22 3.52 0.51
CA ASN A 31 -13.84 3.69 -0.89
C ASN A 31 -12.32 3.62 -1.09
N ALA A 32 -11.52 3.68 -0.03
CA ALA A 32 -10.07 3.58 -0.11
C ALA A 32 -9.69 2.20 -0.72
N PRO A 33 -8.90 2.18 -1.80
CA PRO A 33 -8.62 0.95 -2.54
C PRO A 33 -7.53 0.07 -1.90
N PHE A 34 -7.09 0.38 -0.68
CA PHE A 34 -5.90 -0.19 -0.06
C PHE A 34 -6.24 -1.26 0.97
N SER A 35 -5.43 -2.33 1.05
CA SER A 35 -5.52 -3.35 2.11
C SER A 35 -4.63 -3.03 3.31
N PHE A 36 -4.08 -1.83 3.34
CA PHE A 36 -3.17 -1.30 4.34
C PHE A 36 -3.61 0.12 4.70
N ALA A 37 -3.11 0.64 5.82
CA ALA A 37 -3.49 1.96 6.31
C ALA A 37 -2.62 3.07 5.72
N LYS A 38 -3.20 4.26 5.59
CA LYS A 38 -2.47 5.49 5.31
C LYS A 38 -2.73 6.47 6.43
N VAL A 39 -1.68 7.09 6.96
CA VAL A 39 -1.82 8.28 7.80
C VAL A 39 -1.80 9.48 6.87
N ARG A 40 -2.91 10.22 6.81
CA ARG A 40 -3.03 11.41 5.96
C ARG A 40 -3.00 12.66 6.81
N LYS A 41 -2.30 13.70 6.37
CA LYS A 41 -2.29 15.01 7.03
C LYS A 41 -3.52 15.80 6.59
N ASN A 42 -4.39 16.14 7.54
CA ASN A 42 -5.55 16.98 7.29
C ASN A 42 -5.10 18.41 6.92
N GLY A 43 -5.93 19.14 6.17
CA GLY A 43 -5.57 20.46 5.67
C GLY A 43 -4.53 20.43 4.55
N THR A 44 -4.36 19.29 3.86
CA THR A 44 -3.46 19.15 2.71
C THR A 44 -4.14 18.42 1.57
N THR A 45 -3.62 18.58 0.35
CA THR A 45 -4.12 17.91 -0.85
C THR A 45 -3.00 17.10 -1.49
N PHE A 46 -3.29 15.84 -1.79
CA PHE A 46 -2.45 15.01 -2.66
C PHE A 46 -3.34 14.00 -3.38
N ILE A 47 -3.64 14.28 -4.65
CA ILE A 47 -4.56 13.47 -5.45
C ILE A 47 -3.77 12.75 -6.54
N GLU A 48 -3.68 11.42 -6.45
CA GLU A 48 -3.04 10.60 -7.48
C GLU A 48 -3.93 10.48 -8.73
N TRP A 49 -3.34 10.58 -9.93
CA TRP A 49 -4.07 10.53 -11.20
C TRP A 49 -5.11 9.41 -11.25
N ASN A 50 -4.72 8.17 -10.98
CA ASN A 50 -5.61 7.02 -11.11
C ASN A 50 -6.70 6.93 -10.03
N LYS A 51 -6.65 7.78 -8.99
CA LYS A 51 -7.56 7.77 -7.85
C LYS A 51 -8.38 9.06 -7.73
N ARG A 52 -8.17 10.04 -8.62
CA ARG A 52 -8.88 11.33 -8.66
C ARG A 52 -10.41 11.25 -8.69
N ASN A 53 -10.96 10.13 -9.19
CA ASN A 53 -12.40 9.91 -9.29
C ASN A 53 -12.97 9.06 -8.13
N ILE A 54 -12.14 8.70 -7.14
CA ILE A 54 -12.53 7.91 -5.98
C ILE A 54 -12.88 8.88 -4.86
N LYS A 55 -14.12 8.78 -4.35
CA LYS A 55 -14.60 9.54 -3.19
C LYS A 55 -14.02 8.96 -1.90
N MET A 56 -12.76 9.29 -1.64
CA MET A 56 -12.02 8.95 -0.42
C MET A 56 -11.33 10.22 0.09
N HIS A 57 -10.85 10.20 1.32
CA HIS A 57 -10.02 11.28 1.84
C HIS A 57 -8.67 11.31 1.09
N HIS A 58 -8.36 12.46 0.51
CA HIS A 58 -7.08 12.75 -0.14
C HIS A 58 -6.27 13.71 0.73
N GLY A 59 -4.96 13.73 0.55
CA GLY A 59 -4.05 14.50 1.40
C GLY A 59 -2.66 13.86 1.42
N ILE A 60 -1.63 14.62 1.80
CA ILE A 60 -0.26 14.13 1.93
C ILE A 60 -0.26 12.98 2.94
N TYR A 61 0.49 11.92 2.65
CA TYR A 61 0.35 10.67 3.39
C TYR A 61 1.67 9.94 3.66
N ILE A 62 1.62 9.10 4.68
CA ILE A 62 2.58 8.03 4.96
C ILE A 62 1.85 6.69 4.87
N ASP A 63 2.45 5.73 4.17
CA ASP A 63 1.92 4.38 4.03
C ASP A 63 2.38 3.50 5.18
N ILE A 64 1.42 2.86 5.84
CA ILE A 64 1.69 1.96 6.96
C ILE A 64 1.47 0.53 6.48
N PHE A 65 2.56 -0.15 6.14
CA PHE A 65 2.51 -1.50 5.59
C PHE A 65 2.58 -2.57 6.69
N PRO A 66 1.65 -3.54 6.71
CA PRO A 66 1.82 -4.76 7.47
C PRO A 66 2.81 -5.69 6.76
N TYR A 67 3.68 -6.32 7.55
CA TYR A 67 4.49 -7.46 7.16
C TYR A 67 3.84 -8.72 7.71
N ASP A 68 3.30 -9.51 6.79
CA ASP A 68 2.58 -10.75 7.04
C ASP A 68 3.53 -11.94 6.93
N GLY A 69 3.42 -12.89 7.86
CA GLY A 69 4.26 -14.08 7.89
C GLY A 69 4.01 -14.97 6.67
N LEU A 70 4.99 -15.80 6.33
CA LEU A 70 4.90 -16.76 5.24
C LEU A 70 5.15 -18.18 5.74
N PRO A 71 4.48 -19.19 5.15
CA PRO A 71 4.76 -20.58 5.47
C PRO A 71 6.05 -21.05 4.79
N ASN A 72 6.68 -22.08 5.35
CA ASN A 72 7.81 -22.75 4.69
C ASN A 72 7.32 -23.65 3.53
N GLU A 73 6.19 -24.33 3.71
CA GLU A 73 5.57 -25.18 2.69
C GLU A 73 4.41 -24.46 2.01
N GLY A 74 4.31 -24.59 0.68
CA GLY A 74 3.25 -23.92 -0.09
C GLY A 74 3.41 -22.39 -0.16
N LEU A 75 4.62 -21.88 0.07
CA LEU A 75 4.94 -20.44 0.06
C LEU A 75 4.46 -19.75 -1.22
N ASP A 76 4.81 -20.32 -2.38
CA ASP A 76 4.47 -19.75 -3.69
C ASP A 76 2.96 -19.69 -3.92
N GLU A 77 2.26 -20.80 -3.61
CA GLU A 77 0.80 -20.88 -3.76
C GLU A 77 0.10 -19.85 -2.86
N HIS A 78 0.57 -19.71 -1.62
CA HIS A 78 0.03 -18.74 -0.68
C HIS A 78 0.23 -17.30 -1.17
N ILE A 79 1.44 -16.95 -1.59
CA ILE A 79 1.74 -15.61 -2.12
C ILE A 79 0.90 -15.33 -3.37
N ASP A 80 0.83 -16.25 -4.32
CA ASP A 80 0.06 -16.08 -5.55
C ASP A 80 -1.42 -15.89 -5.26
N LYS A 81 -1.96 -16.60 -4.28
CA LYS A 81 -3.35 -16.43 -3.84
C LYS A 81 -3.58 -15.04 -3.25
N CYS A 82 -2.70 -14.57 -2.37
CA CYS A 82 -2.79 -13.23 -1.79
C CYS A 82 -2.63 -12.13 -2.84
N LEU A 83 -1.67 -12.24 -3.78
CA LEU A 83 -1.49 -11.29 -4.87
C LEU A 83 -2.69 -11.27 -5.85
N LYS A 84 -3.34 -12.42 -6.09
CA LYS A 84 -4.60 -12.47 -6.86
C LYS A 84 -5.72 -11.72 -6.16
N LEU A 85 -5.85 -11.88 -4.83
CA LEU A 85 -6.82 -11.13 -4.03
C LEU A 85 -6.53 -9.62 -4.05
N ASN A 86 -5.26 -9.22 -3.88
CA ASN A 86 -4.84 -7.83 -4.00
C ASN A 86 -5.22 -7.25 -5.37
N LYS A 87 -4.86 -7.93 -6.46
CA LYS A 87 -5.21 -7.53 -7.84
C LYS A 87 -6.72 -7.44 -8.05
N PHE A 88 -7.50 -8.34 -7.45
CA PHE A 88 -8.96 -8.30 -7.50
C PHE A 88 -9.51 -7.04 -6.81
N GLN A 89 -9.02 -6.72 -5.60
CA GLN A 89 -9.40 -5.49 -4.89
C GLN A 89 -9.04 -4.25 -5.72
N PHE A 90 -7.79 -4.15 -6.20
CA PHE A 90 -7.36 -3.03 -7.02
C PHE A 90 -8.27 -2.81 -8.24
N LYS A 91 -8.61 -3.86 -8.98
CA LYS A 91 -9.52 -3.76 -10.14
C LYS A 91 -10.97 -3.40 -9.76
N LYS A 92 -11.41 -3.80 -8.57
CA LYS A 92 -12.75 -3.47 -8.06
C LYS A 92 -12.90 -1.98 -7.71
N TYR A 93 -11.82 -1.34 -7.24
CA TYR A 93 -11.88 0.07 -6.80
C TYR A 93 -11.25 1.07 -7.77
N ILE A 94 -10.27 0.66 -8.56
CA ILE A 94 -9.48 1.56 -9.44
C ILE A 94 -9.65 1.14 -10.92
N PRO A 95 -10.59 1.77 -11.66
CA PRO A 95 -10.76 1.52 -13.10
C PRO A 95 -9.69 2.20 -13.97
N ASP A 96 -9.08 3.28 -13.46
CA ASP A 96 -8.10 4.09 -14.16
C ASP A 96 -6.67 3.53 -14.00
N ARG A 97 -5.85 3.70 -15.04
CA ARG A 97 -4.42 3.33 -14.97
C ARG A 97 -3.61 4.49 -14.40
N VAL A 98 -2.45 4.17 -13.83
CA VAL A 98 -1.42 5.17 -13.45
C VAL A 98 -0.93 5.95 -14.68
N GLY A 99 -0.96 5.33 -15.88
CA GLY A 99 -0.75 5.98 -17.18
C GLY A 99 -1.83 7.01 -17.52
N VAL A 100 -1.40 8.21 -17.92
CA VAL A 100 -2.29 9.22 -18.51
C VAL A 100 -2.90 8.65 -19.80
N PRO A 101 -4.19 8.94 -20.10
CA PRO A 101 -4.87 8.48 -21.30
C PRO A 101 -4.13 8.78 -22.59
N GLN A 102 -4.25 7.87 -23.55
CA GLN A 102 -3.74 8.02 -24.90
C GLN A 102 -4.90 8.05 -25.89
N GLU A 103 -4.77 8.81 -26.99
CA GLU A 103 -5.86 9.00 -27.97
C GLU A 103 -6.14 7.78 -28.86
N GLY A 104 -5.28 6.76 -28.83
CA GLY A 104 -5.39 5.59 -29.72
C GLY A 104 -6.63 4.73 -29.47
N LEU A 105 -7.19 4.16 -30.55
CA LEU A 105 -8.36 3.27 -30.48
C LEU A 105 -8.16 2.09 -29.52
N LYS A 106 -6.97 1.48 -29.52
CA LYS A 106 -6.61 0.40 -28.57
C LYS A 106 -6.75 0.86 -27.11
N TRP A 107 -6.36 2.10 -26.80
CA TRP A 107 -6.51 2.66 -25.46
C TRP A 107 -7.98 2.86 -25.09
N LYS A 108 -8.78 3.44 -26.00
CA LYS A 108 -10.22 3.69 -25.80
C LYS A 108 -10.98 2.38 -25.55
N ILE A 109 -10.73 1.34 -26.36
CA ILE A 109 -11.30 -0.01 -26.15
C ILE A 109 -10.87 -0.58 -24.80
N GLY A 110 -9.58 -0.49 -24.47
CA GLY A 110 -9.07 -0.98 -23.18
C GLY A 110 -9.66 -0.23 -21.99
N ALA A 111 -9.90 1.08 -22.10
CA ALA A 111 -10.54 1.88 -21.07
C ALA A 111 -12.01 1.47 -20.87
N LEU A 112 -12.75 1.27 -21.95
CA LEU A 112 -14.12 0.74 -21.89
C LEU A 112 -14.14 -0.64 -21.21
N ALA A 113 -13.26 -1.56 -21.60
CA ALA A 113 -13.17 -2.89 -21.00
C ALA A 113 -12.89 -2.85 -19.49
N ARG A 114 -11.97 -1.99 -19.04
CA ARG A 114 -11.70 -1.80 -17.60
C ARG A 114 -12.91 -1.22 -16.86
N ARG A 115 -13.63 -0.28 -17.49
CA ARG A 115 -14.83 0.33 -16.91
C ARG A 115 -15.97 -0.69 -16.78
N MET A 116 -16.17 -1.54 -17.78
CA MET A 116 -17.12 -2.67 -17.70
C MET A 116 -16.71 -3.65 -16.59
N GLN A 117 -15.44 -4.05 -16.54
CA GLN A 117 -14.92 -4.90 -15.46
C GLN A 117 -15.17 -4.28 -14.07
N TYR A 118 -14.90 -3.00 -13.90
CA TYR A 118 -15.14 -2.29 -12.65
C TYR A 118 -16.61 -2.38 -12.19
N TYR A 119 -17.56 -2.11 -13.08
CA TYR A 119 -18.98 -2.22 -12.75
C TYR A 119 -19.42 -3.67 -12.47
N LEU A 120 -18.89 -4.65 -13.19
CA LEU A 120 -19.15 -6.07 -12.91
C LEU A 120 -18.59 -6.48 -11.54
N LEU A 121 -17.36 -6.07 -11.21
CA LEU A 121 -16.73 -6.40 -9.93
C LEU A 121 -17.39 -5.68 -8.75
N LYS A 122 -18.11 -4.59 -8.97
CA LYS A 122 -18.93 -3.96 -7.91
C LYS A 122 -20.04 -4.87 -7.40
N LEU A 123 -20.54 -5.80 -8.21
CA LEU A 123 -21.56 -6.78 -7.80
C LEU A 123 -21.03 -7.81 -6.79
N TYR A 124 -19.71 -8.01 -6.72
CA TYR A 124 -19.11 -8.91 -5.73
C TYR A 124 -19.20 -8.29 -4.33
N PRO A 125 -19.80 -8.94 -3.31
CA PRO A 125 -19.96 -8.33 -1.98
C PRO A 125 -18.63 -7.91 -1.35
N GLU A 126 -18.59 -6.71 -0.79
CA GLU A 126 -17.37 -6.14 -0.19
C GLU A 126 -16.90 -6.96 1.01
N SER A 127 -17.83 -7.31 1.91
CA SER A 127 -17.56 -8.12 3.10
C SER A 127 -16.94 -9.49 2.77
N LEU A 128 -17.34 -10.11 1.66
CA LEU A 128 -16.76 -11.38 1.22
C LEU A 128 -15.32 -11.22 0.72
N LEU A 129 -15.02 -10.12 0.03
CA LEU A 129 -13.67 -9.85 -0.45
C LEU A 129 -12.75 -9.50 0.71
N GLU A 130 -13.18 -8.58 1.57
CA GLU A 130 -12.43 -8.15 2.75
C GLU A 130 -12.17 -9.31 3.69
N GLY A 131 -13.19 -10.13 4.00
CA GLY A 131 -13.03 -11.30 4.85
C GLY A 131 -12.07 -12.34 4.27
N LYS A 132 -12.01 -12.50 2.93
CA LYS A 132 -11.01 -13.37 2.29
C LYS A 132 -9.61 -12.79 2.38
N ILE A 133 -9.45 -11.50 2.14
CA ILE A 133 -8.15 -10.83 2.23
C ILE A 133 -7.63 -10.90 3.66
N GLU A 134 -8.45 -10.52 4.63
CA GLU A 134 -8.07 -10.55 6.05
C GLU A 134 -7.68 -11.96 6.49
N LYS A 135 -8.49 -12.97 6.16
CA LYS A 135 -8.21 -14.36 6.49
C LYS A 135 -6.88 -14.84 5.92
N GLU A 136 -6.61 -14.57 4.64
CA GLU A 136 -5.39 -15.07 3.99
C GLU A 136 -4.16 -14.27 4.41
N TYR A 137 -4.25 -12.95 4.53
CA TYR A 137 -3.10 -12.11 4.91
C TYR A 137 -2.67 -12.37 6.34
N LYS A 138 -3.63 -12.59 7.25
CA LYS A 138 -3.36 -12.90 8.67
C LYS A 138 -3.14 -14.38 8.95
N ARG A 139 -3.06 -15.22 7.90
CA ARG A 139 -3.02 -16.69 8.06
C ARG A 139 -1.78 -17.18 8.79
N TYR A 140 -0.65 -16.50 8.60
CA TYR A 140 0.63 -16.88 9.18
C TYR A 140 1.19 -15.73 9.99
N GLU A 141 1.70 -16.07 11.16
CA GLU A 141 2.26 -15.12 12.10
C GLU A 141 3.67 -14.68 11.67
N THR A 142 3.97 -13.39 11.78
CA THR A 142 5.33 -12.87 11.60
C THR A 142 6.13 -13.16 12.86
N LYS A 143 7.09 -14.08 12.76
CA LYS A 143 7.95 -14.49 13.87
C LYS A 143 9.18 -13.58 13.99
N THR A 144 9.07 -12.51 14.75
CA THR A 144 10.19 -11.60 15.01
C THR A 144 11.24 -12.31 15.88
N GLY A 145 12.52 -12.20 15.50
CA GLY A 145 13.62 -12.83 16.24
C GLY A 145 13.82 -14.33 15.96
N GLU A 146 13.01 -14.96 15.11
CA GLU A 146 13.21 -16.32 14.60
C GLU A 146 13.51 -16.30 13.10
N GLN A 147 14.15 -17.38 12.62
CA GLN A 147 14.28 -17.61 11.19
C GLN A 147 12.89 -17.81 10.56
N GLY A 148 12.66 -17.14 9.44
CA GLY A 148 11.40 -17.20 8.72
C GLY A 148 11.35 -16.12 7.66
N PHE A 149 10.21 -16.07 6.97
CA PHE A 149 9.96 -15.11 5.92
C PHE A 149 8.68 -14.33 6.17
N CYS A 150 8.64 -13.10 5.69
CA CYS A 150 7.44 -12.29 5.63
C CYS A 150 7.38 -11.50 4.32
N THR A 151 6.23 -10.90 4.04
CA THR A 151 6.02 -10.05 2.86
C THR A 151 5.00 -8.96 3.16
N CYS A 152 4.91 -7.97 2.29
CA CYS A 152 3.75 -7.08 2.24
C CYS A 152 2.97 -7.40 0.95
N PHE A 153 1.80 -8.03 1.09
CA PHE A 153 0.95 -8.40 -0.05
C PHE A 153 0.37 -7.18 -0.80
N SER A 154 0.52 -5.98 -0.25
CA SER A 154 0.11 -4.72 -0.88
C SER A 154 1.11 -4.21 -1.91
N PHE A 155 2.33 -4.73 -1.95
CA PHE A 155 3.29 -4.41 -3.00
C PHE A 155 2.82 -4.96 -4.35
N VAL A 156 3.18 -4.24 -5.42
CA VAL A 156 2.90 -4.68 -6.79
C VAL A 156 3.77 -5.88 -7.14
N ASP A 157 5.03 -5.83 -6.70
CA ASP A 157 6.03 -6.85 -6.93
C ASP A 157 6.00 -7.93 -5.86
N ARG A 158 6.37 -9.13 -6.28
CA ARG A 158 6.50 -10.28 -5.39
C ARG A 158 7.83 -10.16 -4.65
N ILE A 159 7.79 -9.64 -3.42
CA ILE A 159 8.98 -9.46 -2.57
C ILE A 159 8.85 -10.32 -1.32
N ILE A 160 9.90 -11.05 -0.98
CA ILE A 160 9.96 -11.90 0.21
C ILE A 160 11.13 -11.40 1.05
N PHE A 161 10.88 -11.14 2.33
CA PHE A 161 11.88 -10.67 3.27
C PHE A 161 12.22 -11.80 4.25
N PRO A 162 13.50 -12.18 4.40
CA PRO A 162 13.96 -12.89 5.59
C PRO A 162 13.65 -12.04 6.82
N ASN A 163 13.14 -12.64 7.90
CA ASN A 163 12.77 -11.88 9.10
C ASN A 163 13.94 -11.10 9.70
N GLU A 164 15.15 -11.67 9.66
CA GLU A 164 16.40 -11.03 10.13
C GLU A 164 16.83 -9.80 9.31
N LEU A 165 16.29 -9.60 8.11
CA LEU A 165 16.52 -8.41 7.31
C LEU A 165 15.80 -7.20 7.91
N LEU A 166 14.63 -7.44 8.50
CA LEU A 166 13.72 -6.41 9.01
C LEU A 166 13.79 -6.26 10.53
N PHE A 167 14.03 -7.35 11.28
CA PHE A 167 13.83 -7.39 12.73
C PHE A 167 15.05 -7.94 13.51
N PRO A 168 15.32 -7.44 14.73
CA PRO A 168 14.73 -6.23 15.32
C PRO A 168 15.24 -4.97 14.58
N PRO A 169 14.41 -3.91 14.46
CA PRO A 169 14.82 -2.72 13.73
C PRO A 169 15.98 -2.00 14.44
N GLN A 170 16.80 -1.31 13.65
CA GLN A 170 17.88 -0.45 14.16
C GLN A 170 17.44 1.02 14.15
N LYS A 171 18.09 1.86 14.96
CA LYS A 171 17.92 3.31 14.89
C LYS A 171 18.84 3.93 13.86
N ILE A 172 18.33 4.93 13.12
CA ILE A 172 19.11 5.77 12.22
C ILE A 172 18.80 7.24 12.48
N ALA A 173 19.76 8.12 12.17
CA ALA A 173 19.54 9.55 12.13
C ALA A 173 19.05 9.97 10.75
N PHE A 174 17.96 10.75 10.69
CA PHE A 174 17.45 11.35 9.47
C PHE A 174 16.92 12.74 9.78
N GLU A 175 17.39 13.76 9.05
CA GLU A 175 17.01 15.17 9.25
C GLU A 175 17.13 15.65 10.71
N GLY A 176 18.12 15.13 11.45
CA GLY A 176 18.39 15.50 12.85
C GLY A 176 17.59 14.73 13.91
N GLU A 177 16.68 13.85 13.50
CA GLU A 177 15.85 13.04 14.39
C GLU A 177 16.19 11.54 14.29
N GLU A 178 15.87 10.78 15.33
CA GLU A 178 16.06 9.32 15.34
C GLU A 178 14.81 8.57 14.86
N PHE A 179 14.98 7.66 13.90
CA PHE A 179 13.91 6.79 13.40
C PHE A 179 14.33 5.32 13.41
N TYR A 180 13.34 4.43 13.47
CA TYR A 180 13.56 3.00 13.28
C TYR A 180 13.61 2.64 11.79
N ALA A 181 14.59 1.83 11.42
CA ALA A 181 14.81 1.29 10.09
C ALA A 181 15.03 -0.23 10.16
N PRO A 182 14.96 -0.97 9.03
CA PRO A 182 15.23 -2.41 9.00
C PRO A 182 16.54 -2.81 9.67
N ALA A 183 16.55 -4.00 10.30
CA ALA A 183 17.70 -4.56 11.00
C ALA A 183 19.00 -4.56 10.17
N LYS A 184 18.89 -4.85 8.87
CA LYS A 184 20.00 -4.83 7.91
C LYS A 184 19.69 -3.84 6.79
N LEU A 185 19.86 -2.54 7.08
CA LEU A 185 19.40 -1.45 6.22
C LEU A 185 19.96 -1.51 4.80
N GLU A 186 21.27 -1.70 4.64
CA GLU A 186 21.91 -1.73 3.31
C GLU A 186 21.39 -2.90 2.48
N GLU A 187 21.31 -4.10 3.07
CA GLU A 187 20.75 -5.28 2.40
C GLU A 187 19.28 -5.08 2.01
N TYR A 188 18.49 -4.42 2.87
CA TYR A 188 17.10 -4.10 2.58
C TYR A 188 16.99 -3.14 1.39
N LEU A 189 17.80 -2.08 1.38
CA LEU A 189 17.81 -1.10 0.30
C LEU A 189 18.27 -1.74 -1.02
N THR A 190 19.28 -2.60 -0.98
CA THR A 190 19.73 -3.36 -2.15
C THR A 190 18.67 -4.33 -2.66
N LEU A 191 17.95 -5.03 -1.76
CA LEU A 191 16.84 -5.91 -2.15
C LEU A 191 15.70 -5.14 -2.84
N MET A 192 15.37 -3.95 -2.32
CA MET A 192 14.24 -3.16 -2.79
C MET A 192 14.54 -2.36 -4.06
N TYR A 193 15.77 -1.84 -4.19
CA TYR A 193 16.11 -0.81 -5.19
C TYR A 193 17.36 -1.14 -6.02
N GLY A 194 18.08 -2.22 -5.73
CA GLY A 194 19.34 -2.54 -6.41
C GLY A 194 20.46 -1.60 -5.99
N ASP A 195 21.12 -0.95 -6.95
CA ASP A 195 22.11 0.10 -6.66
C ASP A 195 21.40 1.41 -6.26
N TYR A 196 20.96 1.46 -5.01
CA TYR A 196 20.17 2.56 -4.45
C TYR A 196 20.95 3.88 -4.31
N ASN A 197 22.27 3.87 -4.48
CA ASN A 197 23.09 5.09 -4.50
C ASN A 197 23.10 5.75 -5.88
N GLN A 198 22.61 5.06 -6.91
CA GLN A 198 22.48 5.61 -8.25
C GLN A 198 21.01 5.93 -8.54
N LEU A 199 20.73 7.19 -8.91
CA LEU A 199 19.40 7.55 -9.40
C LEU A 199 19.09 6.78 -10.69
N PRO A 200 17.85 6.29 -10.88
CA PRO A 200 17.46 5.70 -12.14
C PRO A 200 17.54 6.74 -13.28
N PRO A 201 17.58 6.30 -14.55
CA PRO A 201 17.44 7.18 -15.72
C PRO A 201 16.23 8.10 -15.60
N VAL A 202 16.29 9.31 -16.17
CA VAL A 202 15.25 10.34 -15.98
C VAL A 202 13.87 9.85 -16.45
N GLU A 203 13.86 9.09 -17.53
CA GLU A 203 12.71 8.43 -18.13
C GLU A 203 12.05 7.38 -17.21
N ASP A 204 12.82 6.79 -16.31
CA ASP A 204 12.38 5.76 -15.35
C ASP A 204 12.03 6.37 -13.97
N ARG A 205 12.25 7.68 -13.77
CA ARG A 205 11.87 8.39 -12.53
C ARG A 205 10.36 8.64 -12.51
N VAL A 206 9.61 7.59 -12.18
CA VAL A 206 8.16 7.64 -12.02
C VAL A 206 7.76 7.73 -10.54
N GLY A 207 6.99 8.77 -10.20
CA GLY A 207 6.38 8.91 -8.88
C GLY A 207 4.88 8.57 -8.87
N HIS A 208 4.20 9.03 -7.83
CA HIS A 208 2.75 8.86 -7.64
C HIS A 208 1.84 9.62 -8.62
N ARG A 209 2.42 10.41 -9.55
CA ARG A 209 1.73 11.21 -10.57
C ARG A 209 0.54 11.99 -9.98
N PRO A 210 0.80 12.90 -9.03
CA PRO A 210 -0.27 13.72 -8.49
C PRO A 210 -0.84 14.62 -9.58
N VAL A 211 -2.16 14.77 -9.61
CA VAL A 211 -2.85 15.78 -10.45
C VAL A 211 -2.99 17.10 -9.73
N GLU A 212 -2.98 17.06 -8.40
CA GLU A 212 -3.18 18.21 -7.55
C GLU A 212 -2.45 17.98 -6.23
N VAL A 213 -1.70 18.99 -5.79
CA VAL A 213 -0.92 18.99 -4.56
C VAL A 213 -1.08 20.34 -3.88
N SER A 214 -1.38 20.31 -2.59
CA SER A 214 -1.30 21.47 -1.71
C SER A 214 -0.78 21.03 -0.35
N VAL A 215 0.17 21.78 0.19
CA VAL A 215 0.75 21.53 1.52
C VAL A 215 0.04 22.34 2.62
N THR A 216 -0.90 23.21 2.25
CA THR A 216 -1.54 24.20 3.13
C THR A 216 -3.07 24.18 3.12
N GLU A 217 -3.70 23.53 2.15
CA GLU A 217 -5.17 23.52 2.04
C GLU A 217 -5.72 22.21 1.45
N GLU A 218 -6.98 21.93 1.78
CA GLU A 218 -7.80 20.89 1.16
C GLU A 218 -8.58 21.49 -0.01
N LEU A 219 -8.14 21.18 -1.23
CA LEU A 219 -8.77 21.64 -2.47
C LEU A 219 -9.95 20.75 -2.88
N PHE A 220 -10.06 19.57 -2.26
CA PHE A 220 -11.11 18.61 -2.52
C PHE A 220 -11.62 18.01 -1.19
N THR A 221 -12.79 18.47 -0.76
CA THR A 221 -13.50 17.88 0.38
C THR A 221 -14.52 16.83 -0.10
N ARG A 222 -14.78 15.85 0.78
CA ARG A 222 -15.48 14.57 0.52
C ARG A 222 -16.80 14.67 -0.26
#